data_AF-A0A350LR27-F1
#
_entry.id   AF-A0A350LR27-F1
#
_cell.length_a   1.000
_cell.length_b   1.000
_cell.length_c   1.000
_cell.angle_alpha   90.00
_cell.angle_beta   90.00
_cell.angle_gamma   90.00
#
_symmetry.space_group_name_H-M   'P 1'
#
loop_
_entity.id
_entity.type
_entity.pdbx_description
1 polymer ?
#
loop_
_entity_poly.entity_id
_entity_poly.type
_entity_poly.pdbx_seq_one_letter_code
_entity_poly.pdbx_strand_id
1 'polypeptide(L)'
;KMAEGYAKDGNEVATAYRDWTVTGTRPAVQGAHGSRLLLTFANDVAAEQYLKFATEGVDMPAGSVLAKESITISTKKKTARPGPLFIMTKGEEGAAPDAGDWIYSALMPNGKPMKIKQSFCHDCHVSWEAQDMLAYPVEEVRVSN
;
A
#
# COMPACT_ATOMS: atom_id res chain seq x y z
N LYS A 1 11.97 14.25 1.49
CA LYS A 1 11.96 14.21 0.00
C LYS A 1 10.84 13.36 -0.61
N MET A 2 10.65 12.06 -0.26
CA MET A 2 9.55 11.26 -0.85
C MET A 2 8.18 11.73 -0.36
N ALA A 3 7.96 11.75 0.96
CA ALA A 3 6.73 12.25 1.58
C ALA A 3 6.38 13.67 1.12
N GLU A 4 7.34 14.60 1.20
CA GLU A 4 7.19 15.96 0.64
C GLU A 4 6.77 15.97 -0.83
N GLY A 5 7.29 15.05 -1.65
CA GLY A 5 6.98 14.94 -3.07
C GLY A 5 5.54 14.49 -3.30
N TYR A 6 5.09 13.45 -2.60
CA TYR A 6 3.71 12.96 -2.69
C TYR A 6 2.71 13.99 -2.15
N ALA A 7 3.08 14.75 -1.11
CA ALA A 7 2.23 15.74 -0.47
C ALA A 7 2.05 17.04 -1.29
N LYS A 8 2.81 17.25 -2.38
CA LYS A 8 2.83 18.53 -3.12
C LYS A 8 1.47 19.02 -3.60
N ASP A 9 0.62 18.10 -4.02
CA ASP A 9 -0.72 18.42 -4.54
C ASP A 9 -1.82 18.28 -3.46
N GLY A 10 -1.43 18.13 -2.19
CA GLY A 10 -2.36 18.18 -1.04
C GLY A 10 -3.23 16.94 -0.84
N ASN A 11 -2.86 15.78 -1.38
CA ASN A 11 -3.58 14.54 -1.10
C ASN A 11 -3.48 14.16 0.39
N GLU A 12 -4.61 13.93 1.05
CA GLU A 12 -4.70 13.71 2.50
C GLU A 12 -3.85 12.52 2.98
N VAL A 13 -3.93 11.38 2.28
CA VAL A 13 -3.12 10.19 2.58
C VAL A 13 -1.63 10.51 2.42
N ALA A 14 -1.26 11.18 1.32
CA ALA A 14 0.12 11.54 1.05
C ALA A 14 0.72 12.50 2.10
N THR A 15 -0.10 13.36 2.69
CA THR A 15 0.32 14.28 3.74
C THR A 15 0.50 13.60 5.09
N ALA A 16 -0.20 12.49 5.36
CA ALA A 16 -0.29 11.89 6.70
C ALA A 16 0.43 10.54 6.84
N TYR A 17 0.62 9.77 5.75
CA TYR A 17 0.99 8.35 5.85
C TYR A 17 2.29 8.04 6.61
N ARG A 18 3.21 9.01 6.73
CA ARG A 18 4.46 8.83 7.47
C ARG A 18 4.28 8.85 8.99
N ASP A 19 3.16 9.40 9.47
CA ASP A 19 2.81 9.41 10.89
C ASP A 19 2.02 8.15 11.28
N TRP A 20 1.61 7.35 10.30
CA TRP A 20 0.91 6.09 10.50
C TRP A 20 1.85 4.95 10.90
N THR A 21 1.25 3.85 11.32
CA THR A 21 2.02 2.71 11.81
C THR A 21 2.78 2.03 10.66
N VAL A 22 4.11 1.99 10.76
CA VAL A 22 4.97 1.26 9.82
C VAL A 22 4.83 -0.24 10.02
N THR A 23 4.64 -0.99 8.94
CA THR A 23 4.30 -2.42 9.03
C THR A 23 5.50 -3.32 8.74
N GLY A 24 6.67 -2.74 8.48
CA GLY A 24 7.89 -3.49 8.22
C GLY A 24 9.15 -2.76 8.70
N THR A 25 10.18 -3.54 9.00
CA THR A 25 11.47 -3.05 9.51
C THR A 25 12.31 -2.36 8.43
N ARG A 26 12.05 -2.65 7.15
CA ARG A 26 12.70 -2.04 5.99
C ARG A 26 11.89 -2.23 4.71
N PRO A 27 12.12 -1.42 3.66
CA PRO A 27 11.54 -1.66 2.34
C PRO A 27 12.01 -2.99 1.74
N ALA A 28 11.12 -3.72 1.07
CA ALA A 28 11.44 -4.99 0.42
C ALA A 28 10.78 -5.12 -0.95
N VAL A 29 11.33 -6.00 -1.80
CA VAL A 29 10.72 -6.32 -3.09
C VAL A 29 9.41 -7.08 -2.84
N GLN A 30 8.31 -6.58 -3.39
CA GLN A 30 7.03 -7.27 -3.40
C GLN A 30 6.64 -7.58 -4.83
N GLY A 31 6.76 -8.85 -5.22
CA GLY A 31 6.89 -9.31 -6.62
C GLY A 31 5.91 -8.71 -7.63
N ALA A 32 4.65 -8.50 -7.27
CA ALA A 32 3.63 -7.91 -8.14
C ALA A 32 3.95 -6.45 -8.58
N HIS A 33 4.79 -5.74 -7.83
CA HIS A 33 5.19 -4.35 -8.12
C HIS A 33 6.51 -4.26 -8.91
N GLY A 34 6.99 -5.39 -9.45
CA GLY A 34 8.25 -5.52 -10.17
C GLY A 34 9.46 -5.45 -9.23
N SER A 35 10.53 -4.78 -9.66
CA SER A 35 11.77 -4.63 -8.88
C SER A 35 11.75 -3.48 -7.88
N ARG A 36 10.57 -2.94 -7.55
CA ARG A 36 10.44 -1.85 -6.60
C ARG A 36 10.57 -2.36 -5.18
N LEU A 37 11.21 -1.57 -4.33
CA LEU A 37 11.17 -1.78 -2.88
C LEU A 37 9.94 -1.05 -2.33
N LEU A 38 9.14 -1.73 -1.52
CA LEU A 38 7.94 -1.18 -0.92
C LEU A 38 8.05 -1.21 0.61
N LEU A 39 7.57 -0.14 1.23
CA LEU A 39 7.30 -0.09 2.66
C LEU A 39 5.85 0.35 2.86
N THR A 40 5.10 -0.42 3.64
CA THR A 40 3.68 -0.15 3.88
C THR A 40 3.49 0.54 5.22
N PHE A 41 2.58 1.49 5.24
CA PHE A 41 2.12 2.21 6.41
C PHE A 41 0.60 2.00 6.52
N ALA A 42 0.12 1.66 7.71
CA ALA A 42 -1.29 1.40 7.99
C ALA A 42 -1.81 2.48 8.92
N ASN A 43 -2.91 3.15 8.53
CA ASN A 43 -3.56 4.14 9.40
C ASN A 43 -4.08 3.48 10.69
N ASP A 44 -4.46 4.30 11.67
CA ASP A 44 -4.85 3.80 13.00
C ASP A 44 -6.04 2.83 12.95
N VAL A 45 -6.94 3.00 11.97
CA VAL A 45 -8.08 2.09 11.72
C VAL A 45 -7.60 0.72 11.25
N ALA A 46 -6.60 0.67 10.37
CA ALA A 46 -6.07 -0.57 9.82
C ALA A 46 -5.03 -1.26 10.73
N ALA A 47 -4.28 -0.50 11.52
CA ALA A 47 -3.03 -0.94 12.13
C ALA A 47 -3.21 -2.20 13.01
N GLU A 48 -4.21 -2.22 13.89
CA GLU A 48 -4.42 -3.36 14.80
C GLU A 48 -4.63 -4.67 14.02
N GLN A 49 -5.50 -4.66 13.01
CA GLN A 49 -5.81 -5.86 12.25
C GLN A 49 -4.70 -6.23 11.28
N TYR A 50 -4.13 -5.25 10.57
CA TYR A 50 -3.10 -5.47 9.56
C TYR A 50 -1.81 -6.07 10.14
N LEU A 51 -1.44 -5.67 11.36
CA LEU A 51 -0.21 -6.14 12.02
C LEU A 51 -0.31 -7.54 12.62
N LYS A 52 -1.51 -8.14 12.65
CA LYS A 52 -1.66 -9.56 13.01
C LYS A 52 -1.04 -10.48 11.97
N PHE A 53 -0.88 -9.99 10.72
CA PHE A 53 -0.38 -10.77 9.59
C PHE A 53 -1.10 -12.13 9.43
N ALA A 54 -2.37 -12.19 9.82
CA ALA A 54 -3.15 -13.41 9.82
C ALA A 54 -3.38 -13.87 8.37
N THR A 55 -3.23 -15.17 8.13
CA THR A 55 -3.30 -15.77 6.79
C THR A 55 -4.72 -16.13 6.36
N GLU A 56 -5.67 -16.11 7.29
CA GLU A 56 -7.09 -16.41 7.08
C GLU A 56 -7.96 -15.64 8.07
N GLY A 57 -9.26 -15.53 7.78
CA GLY A 57 -10.24 -14.89 8.68
C GLY A 57 -9.99 -13.40 8.90
N VAL A 58 -9.30 -12.76 7.97
CA VAL A 58 -9.05 -11.32 8.02
C VAL A 58 -10.25 -10.58 7.47
N ASP A 59 -10.71 -9.59 8.22
CA ASP A 59 -11.67 -8.60 7.75
C ASP A 59 -11.17 -7.22 8.19
N MET A 60 -10.90 -6.34 7.23
CA MET A 60 -10.42 -5.00 7.53
C MET A 60 -11.61 -4.05 7.74
N PRO A 61 -11.58 -3.24 8.80
CA PRO A 61 -12.65 -2.27 9.05
C PRO A 61 -12.73 -1.23 7.92
N ALA A 62 -13.95 -0.80 7.59
CA ALA A 62 -14.19 0.33 6.70
C ALA A 62 -13.42 1.57 7.18
N GLY A 63 -12.83 2.33 6.25
CA GLY A 63 -11.92 3.43 6.57
C GLY A 63 -10.46 3.00 6.82
N SER A 64 -10.15 1.70 6.73
CA SER A 64 -8.76 1.22 6.68
C SER A 64 -8.04 1.81 5.47
N VAL A 65 -6.86 2.36 5.68
CA VAL A 65 -6.00 2.88 4.60
C VAL A 65 -4.59 2.33 4.72
N LEU A 66 -4.10 1.78 3.61
CA LEU A 66 -2.73 1.33 3.46
C LEU A 66 -2.03 2.19 2.42
N ALA A 67 -0.92 2.79 2.83
CA ALA A 67 -0.05 3.57 1.95
C ALA A 67 1.26 2.81 1.74
N LYS A 68 1.52 2.37 0.51
CA LYS A 68 2.73 1.66 0.12
C LYS A 68 3.68 2.61 -0.60
N GLU A 69 4.63 3.15 0.15
CA GLU A 69 5.70 3.96 -0.41
C GLU A 69 6.65 3.07 -1.21
N SER A 70 7.02 3.50 -2.41
CA SER A 70 7.90 2.71 -3.27
C SER A 70 9.19 3.42 -3.69
N ILE A 71 10.24 2.63 -3.88
CA ILE A 71 11.53 3.04 -4.44
C ILE A 71 11.78 2.25 -5.71
N THR A 72 12.00 2.95 -6.81
CA THR A 72 12.39 2.35 -8.09
C THR A 72 13.90 2.19 -8.17
N ILE A 73 14.37 0.97 -8.39
CA ILE A 73 15.80 0.65 -8.55
C ILE A 73 16.11 0.45 -10.04
N SER A 74 17.10 1.20 -10.55
CA SER A 74 17.69 0.97 -11.86
C SER A 74 19.08 0.37 -11.71
N THR A 75 19.20 -0.94 -11.96
CA THR A 75 20.48 -1.65 -11.94
C THR A 75 21.43 -1.13 -13.02
N LYS A 76 20.91 -0.88 -14.23
CA LYS A 76 21.67 -0.31 -15.35
C LYS A 76 22.29 1.06 -15.01
N LYS A 77 21.50 1.95 -14.40
CA LYS A 77 21.96 3.31 -14.06
C LYS A 77 22.64 3.37 -12.68
N LYS A 78 22.63 2.27 -11.91
CA LYS A 78 23.07 2.21 -10.50
C LYS A 78 22.44 3.35 -9.66
N THR A 79 21.14 3.59 -9.83
CA THR A 79 20.42 4.64 -9.11
C THR A 79 19.13 4.14 -8.49
N ALA A 80 18.79 4.69 -7.32
CA ALA A 80 17.49 4.56 -6.68
C ALA A 80 16.73 5.90 -6.81
N ARG A 81 15.43 5.83 -7.08
CA ARG A 81 14.57 7.02 -7.22
C ARG A 81 13.23 6.78 -6.53
N PRO A 82 12.57 7.84 -6.02
CA PRO A 82 11.18 7.74 -5.58
C PRO A 82 10.30 7.11 -6.68
N GLY A 83 9.56 6.07 -6.32
CA GLY A 83 8.51 5.50 -7.16
C GLY A 83 7.15 6.11 -6.82
N PRO A 84 6.05 5.56 -7.34
CA PRO A 84 4.71 5.96 -6.92
C PRO A 84 4.42 5.65 -5.44
N LEU A 85 3.51 6.41 -4.85
CA LEU A 85 2.82 6.02 -3.62
C LEU A 85 1.57 5.25 -4.03
N PHE A 86 1.44 3.98 -3.64
CA PHE A 86 0.23 3.20 -3.86
C PHE A 86 -0.65 3.28 -2.62
N ILE A 87 -1.96 3.40 -2.81
CA ILE A 87 -2.93 3.59 -1.73
C ILE A 87 -4.06 2.58 -1.92
N MET A 88 -4.40 1.88 -0.84
CA MET A 88 -5.58 1.02 -0.77
C MET A 88 -6.48 1.55 0.34
N THR A 89 -7.75 1.75 0.03
CA THR A 89 -8.75 2.23 1.00
C THR A 89 -9.90 1.25 1.05
N LYS A 90 -10.21 0.72 2.24
CA LYS A 90 -11.40 -0.10 2.48
C LYS A 90 -12.60 0.84 2.59
N GLY A 91 -13.54 0.73 1.67
CA GLY A 91 -14.80 1.45 1.71
C GLY A 91 -15.79 0.85 2.70
N GLU A 92 -16.95 1.47 2.80
CA GLU A 92 -18.13 0.87 3.42
C GLU A 92 -18.60 -0.36 2.63
N GLU A 93 -19.41 -1.20 3.26
CA GLU A 93 -20.00 -2.38 2.60
C GLU A 93 -20.71 -2.00 1.30
N GLY A 94 -20.32 -2.65 0.19
CA GLY A 94 -20.87 -2.40 -1.13
C GLY A 94 -20.29 -1.20 -1.89
N ALA A 95 -19.25 -0.53 -1.37
CA ALA A 95 -18.54 0.53 -2.08
C ALA A 95 -17.82 0.04 -3.35
N ALA A 96 -17.29 -1.18 -3.32
CA ALA A 96 -16.67 -1.84 -4.46
C ALA A 96 -16.83 -3.37 -4.30
N PRO A 97 -18.05 -3.91 -4.46
CA PRO A 97 -18.36 -5.30 -4.09
C PRO A 97 -17.51 -6.32 -4.88
N ASP A 98 -17.22 -6.01 -6.14
CA ASP A 98 -16.36 -6.84 -7.00
C ASP A 98 -14.90 -6.89 -6.54
N ALA A 99 -14.49 -5.98 -5.65
CA ALA A 99 -13.13 -5.86 -5.13
C ALA A 99 -13.05 -6.02 -3.60
N GLY A 100 -14.06 -6.62 -2.97
CA GLY A 100 -14.13 -6.74 -1.50
C GLY A 100 -14.11 -5.36 -0.82
N ASP A 101 -14.73 -4.37 -1.45
CA ASP A 101 -14.81 -2.96 -1.03
C ASP A 101 -13.45 -2.22 -0.98
N TRP A 102 -12.40 -2.78 -1.58
CA TRP A 102 -11.14 -2.10 -1.75
C TRP A 102 -11.13 -1.14 -2.94
N ILE A 103 -10.75 0.11 -2.68
CA ILE A 103 -10.54 1.15 -3.66
C ILE A 103 -9.03 1.41 -3.78
N TYR A 104 -8.49 1.24 -4.98
CA TYR A 104 -7.08 1.42 -5.27
C TYR A 104 -6.81 2.78 -5.89
N SER A 105 -5.80 3.48 -5.41
CA SER A 105 -5.30 4.70 -6.05
C SER A 105 -3.78 4.76 -5.99
N ALA A 106 -3.19 5.66 -6.76
CA ALA A 106 -1.75 5.87 -6.73
C ALA A 106 -1.40 7.32 -7.07
N LEU A 107 -0.31 7.80 -6.50
CA LEU A 107 0.24 9.11 -6.76
C LEU A 107 1.63 8.98 -7.37
N MET A 108 1.92 9.84 -8.34
CA MET A 108 3.27 10.05 -8.85
C MET A 108 4.17 10.62 -7.74
N PRO A 109 5.51 10.51 -7.86
CA PRO A 109 6.46 11.11 -6.91
C PRO A 109 6.33 12.61 -6.65
N ASN A 110 5.56 13.32 -7.48
CA ASN A 110 5.27 14.75 -7.36
C ASN A 110 3.85 15.04 -6.89
N GLY A 111 3.12 14.04 -6.36
CA GLY A 111 1.79 14.17 -5.79
C GLY A 111 0.64 14.05 -6.79
N LYS A 112 0.92 14.10 -8.10
CA LYS A 112 -0.12 14.00 -9.12
C LYS A 112 -0.81 12.64 -9.09
N PRO A 113 -2.15 12.57 -9.08
CA PRO A 113 -2.88 11.32 -9.19
C PRO A 113 -2.55 10.57 -10.48
N MET A 114 -2.37 9.26 -10.36
CA MET A 114 -2.21 8.35 -11.50
C MET A 114 -3.56 7.83 -11.95
N LYS A 115 -3.77 7.78 -13.27
CA LYS A 115 -4.90 7.04 -13.84
C LYS A 115 -4.57 5.55 -13.85
N ILE A 116 -5.06 4.82 -12.85
CA ILE A 116 -4.94 3.36 -12.75
C ILE A 116 -6.31 2.71 -12.92
N LYS A 117 -6.34 1.52 -13.54
CA LYS A 117 -7.56 0.71 -13.59
C LYS A 117 -7.66 -0.07 -12.28
N GLN A 118 -8.85 -0.13 -11.68
CA GLN A 118 -9.05 -0.90 -10.45
C GLN A 118 -8.69 -2.38 -10.64
N SER A 119 -9.10 -2.98 -11.76
CA SER A 119 -8.78 -4.38 -12.09
C SER A 119 -7.28 -4.65 -12.15
N PHE A 120 -6.46 -3.69 -12.58
CA PHE A 120 -5.00 -3.86 -12.59
C PHE A 120 -4.42 -4.10 -11.18
N CYS A 121 -5.04 -3.53 -10.16
CA CYS A 121 -4.65 -3.75 -8.77
C CYS A 121 -5.36 -4.98 -8.20
N HIS A 122 -6.68 -5.03 -8.35
CA HIS A 122 -7.53 -6.06 -7.76
C HIS A 122 -7.22 -7.47 -8.29
N ASP A 123 -7.02 -7.64 -9.60
CA ASP A 123 -6.79 -8.97 -10.21
C ASP A 123 -5.51 -9.65 -9.68
N CYS A 124 -4.53 -8.87 -9.20
CA CYS A 124 -3.39 -9.42 -8.48
C CYS A 124 -3.70 -9.64 -7.00
N HIS A 125 -4.38 -8.69 -6.36
CA HIS A 125 -4.68 -8.70 -4.93
C HIS A 125 -5.68 -9.80 -4.52
N VAL A 126 -6.55 -10.25 -5.43
CA VAL A 126 -7.51 -11.36 -5.19
C VAL A 126 -6.82 -12.69 -4.89
N SER A 127 -5.55 -12.87 -5.28
CA SER A 127 -4.75 -14.05 -4.89
C SER A 127 -4.56 -14.17 -3.36
N TRP A 128 -4.92 -13.13 -2.62
CA TRP A 128 -4.87 -13.05 -1.17
C TRP A 128 -6.25 -12.85 -0.53
N GLU A 129 -7.32 -13.36 -1.16
CA GLU A 129 -8.70 -13.24 -0.66
C GLU A 129 -8.87 -13.70 0.79
N ALA A 130 -8.19 -14.77 1.22
CA ALA A 130 -8.27 -15.30 2.59
C ALA A 130 -7.79 -14.29 3.65
N GLN A 131 -6.94 -13.35 3.25
CA GLN A 131 -6.40 -12.29 4.10
C GLN A 131 -6.93 -10.91 3.68
N ASP A 132 -8.18 -10.82 3.22
CA ASP A 132 -8.84 -9.60 2.76
C ASP A 132 -8.01 -8.82 1.71
N MET A 133 -7.41 -9.56 0.77
CA MET A 133 -6.66 -9.01 -0.35
C MET A 133 -5.48 -8.12 0.04
N LEU A 134 -4.95 -8.24 1.27
CA LEU A 134 -3.99 -7.29 1.82
C LEU A 134 -2.61 -7.32 1.13
N ALA A 135 -2.21 -8.51 0.69
CA ALA A 135 -0.87 -8.80 0.17
C ALA A 135 0.21 -8.21 1.09
N TYR A 136 0.32 -8.77 2.31
CA TYR A 136 1.24 -8.31 3.35
C TYR A 136 2.69 -8.19 2.87
N PRO A 137 3.54 -7.43 3.59
CA PRO A 137 4.98 -7.47 3.39
C PRO A 137 5.51 -8.90 3.47
N VAL A 138 6.61 -9.15 2.76
CA VAL A 138 7.36 -10.41 2.89
C VAL A 138 7.75 -10.63 4.34
N GLU A 139 7.71 -11.87 4.79
CA GLU A 139 7.79 -12.22 6.20
C GLU A 139 9.07 -11.71 6.87
N GLU A 140 10.19 -11.73 6.14
CA GLU A 140 11.52 -11.34 6.61
C GLU A 140 11.64 -9.86 6.98
N VAL A 141 10.67 -9.03 6.59
CA VAL A 141 10.67 -7.60 6.91
C VAL A 141 9.46 -7.17 7.71
N ARG A 142 8.54 -8.06 8.07
CA ARG A 142 7.43 -7.70 8.96
C ARG A 142 7.97 -7.22 10.29
N VAL A 143 7.31 -6.23 10.89
CA VAL A 143 7.58 -5.91 12.29
C VAL A 143 7.14 -7.09 13.16
N SER A 144 7.92 -7.40 14.18
CA SER A 144 7.51 -8.37 15.20
C SER A 144 6.71 -7.63 16.27
N ASN A 145 5.52 -8.14 16.59
CA ASN A 145 4.79 -7.77 17.80
C ASN A 145 5.31 -8.58 18.98
#